data_AF-A0A957LTI7-F1
#
_entry.id   AF-A0A957LTI7-F1
#
_cell.length_a   1.000
_cell.length_b   1.000
_cell.length_c   1.000
_cell.angle_alpha   90.00
_cell.angle_beta   90.00
_cell.angle_gamma   90.00
#
_symmetry.space_group_name_H-M   'P 1'
#
loop_
_entity.id
_entity.type
_entity.pdbx_description
1 polymer ?
#
loop_
_entity_poly.entity_id
_entity_poly.type
_entity_poly.pdbx_seq_one_letter_code
_entity_poly.pdbx_strand_id
1 'polypeptide(L)'
;MRRIGIDVGGTNTDAVLIAGNTVVRSVKAATTDDVTGGILAALAALSRFPEVTERPVDAVMIGTTHFINAVIQGRHLNRVGALRIGLPSGASLPPFCDWPPALADLVRGE
;
A
#
# COMPACT_ATOMS: atom_id res chain seq x y z
N MET A 1 -14.76 19.64 -3.75
CA MET A 1 -13.64 18.87 -3.20
C MET A 1 -12.69 18.47 -4.32
N ARG A 2 -11.39 18.72 -4.18
CA ARG A 2 -10.29 18.29 -5.05
C ARG A 2 -9.46 17.25 -4.31
N ARG A 3 -9.29 16.08 -4.89
CA ARG A 3 -8.61 14.94 -4.26
C ARG A 3 -7.66 14.29 -5.24
N ILE A 4 -6.53 13.79 -4.75
CA ILE A 4 -5.62 12.97 -5.54
C ILE A 4 -5.82 11.51 -5.14
N GLY A 5 -6.12 10.66 -6.11
CA GLY A 5 -6.04 9.21 -5.95
C GLY A 5 -4.70 8.71 -6.47
N ILE A 6 -4.04 7.85 -5.70
CA ILE A 6 -2.81 7.17 -6.10
C ILE A 6 -3.07 5.67 -6.05
N ASP A 7 -2.77 4.96 -7.12
CA ASP A 7 -2.81 3.50 -7.18
C ASP A 7 -1.42 2.97 -7.52
N VAL A 8 -0.81 2.25 -6.58
CA VAL A 8 0.50 1.62 -6.74
C VAL A 8 0.30 0.15 -7.10
N GLY A 9 0.46 -0.16 -8.38
CA GLY A 9 0.48 -1.52 -8.91
C GLY A 9 1.85 -2.17 -8.83
N GLY A 10 2.00 -3.36 -9.45
CA GLY A 10 3.31 -4.03 -9.57
C GLY A 10 4.18 -3.51 -10.72
N THR A 11 3.60 -2.76 -11.66
CA THR A 11 4.31 -2.26 -12.85
C THR A 11 4.21 -0.74 -13.00
N ASN A 12 3.05 -0.17 -12.65
CA ASN A 12 2.82 1.26 -12.76
C ASN A 12 2.20 1.80 -11.47
N THR A 13 2.59 3.03 -11.17
CA THR A 13 1.94 3.90 -10.19
C THR A 13 1.14 4.96 -10.94
N ASP A 14 -0.16 5.00 -10.70
CA ASP A 14 -1.07 5.96 -11.28
C ASP A 14 -1.40 7.04 -10.25
N ALA A 15 -1.31 8.31 -10.63
CA ALA A 15 -1.74 9.44 -9.80
C ALA A 15 -2.75 10.29 -10.57
N VAL A 16 -3.92 10.52 -9.96
CA VAL A 16 -5.08 11.12 -10.61
C VAL A 16 -5.65 12.23 -9.75
N LEU A 17 -5.73 13.45 -10.28
CA LEU A 17 -6.48 14.55 -9.69
C LEU A 17 -7.96 14.44 -10.09
N ILE A 18 -8.84 14.45 -9.09
CA ILE A 18 -10.29 14.43 -9.24
C ILE A 18 -10.86 15.69 -8.59
N ALA A 19 -11.70 16.43 -9.32
CA ALA A 19 -12.47 17.55 -8.80
C ALA A 19 -13.97 17.22 -8.86
N GLY A 20 -14.60 17.07 -7.70
CA GLY A 20 -15.96 16.52 -7.63
C GLY A 20 -16.00 15.09 -8.18
N ASN A 21 -16.70 14.91 -9.30
CA ASN A 21 -16.82 13.62 -10.01
C ASN A 21 -16.05 13.58 -11.34
N THR A 22 -15.23 14.59 -11.60
CA THR A 22 -14.50 14.74 -12.87
C THR A 22 -13.02 14.44 -12.67
N VAL A 23 -12.46 13.58 -13.52
CA VAL A 23 -11.01 13.41 -13.65
C VAL A 23 -10.44 14.64 -14.36
N VAL A 24 -9.58 15.37 -13.67
CA VAL A 24 -8.96 16.60 -14.19
C VAL A 24 -7.64 16.26 -14.88
N ARG A 25 -6.81 15.45 -14.22
CA ARG A 25 -5.49 15.07 -14.72
C ARG A 25 -5.10 13.72 -14.19
N SER A 26 -4.37 12.95 -15.00
CA SER A 26 -3.78 11.69 -14.61
C SER A 26 -2.35 11.61 -15.13
N VAL A 27 -1.48 11.00 -14.34
CA VAL A 27 -0.14 10.58 -14.77
C VAL A 27 0.05 9.11 -14.44
N LYS A 28 0.85 8.45 -15.27
CA LYS A 28 1.29 7.07 -15.08
C LYS A 28 2.82 7.08 -15.03
N ALA A 29 3.38 6.49 -13.99
CA ALA A 29 4.82 6.32 -13.82
C ALA A 29 5.13 4.84 -13.61
N ALA A 30 6.32 4.38 -13.97
CA ALA A 30 6.76 3.03 -13.64
C ALA A 30 6.85 2.86 -12.11
N THR A 31 6.38 1.73 -11.59
CA THR A 31 6.55 1.38 -10.18
C THR A 31 8.01 1.06 -9.91
N THR A 32 8.51 1.54 -8.78
CA THR A 32 9.86 1.32 -8.29
C THR A 32 9.83 0.43 -7.05
N ASP A 33 10.96 -0.24 -6.76
CA ASP A 33 11.12 -1.02 -5.53
C ASP A 33 10.96 -0.14 -4.28
N ASP A 34 11.48 1.08 -4.33
CA ASP A 34 11.15 2.12 -3.36
C ASP A 34 9.75 2.68 -3.66
N VAL A 35 8.74 2.10 -3.01
CA VAL A 35 7.33 2.51 -3.14
C VAL A 35 7.14 3.98 -2.79
N THR A 36 7.79 4.45 -1.73
CA THR A 36 7.62 5.83 -1.26
C THR A 36 8.19 6.82 -2.27
N GLY A 37 9.41 6.56 -2.75
CA GLY A 37 10.02 7.34 -3.83
C GLY A 37 9.17 7.34 -5.10
N GLY A 38 8.61 6.18 -5.49
CA GLY A 38 7.72 6.06 -6.65
C GLY A 38 6.44 6.88 -6.51
N ILE A 39 5.81 6.89 -5.33
CA ILE A 39 4.64 7.73 -5.04
C ILE A 39 5.00 9.22 -5.15
N LEU A 40 6.11 9.63 -4.54
CA LEU A 40 6.58 11.02 -4.59
C LEU A 40 6.90 11.45 -6.04
N ALA A 41 7.49 10.57 -6.84
CA ALA A 41 7.77 10.83 -8.25
C ALA A 41 6.48 10.99 -9.07
N ALA A 42 5.48 10.14 -8.84
CA ALA A 42 4.17 10.27 -9.50
C ALA A 42 3.46 11.58 -9.11
N LEU A 43 3.50 11.96 -7.83
CA LEU A 43 2.98 13.25 -7.37
C LEU A 43 3.74 14.44 -7.97
N ALA A 44 5.06 14.36 -8.07
CA ALA A 44 5.88 15.39 -8.70
C ALA A 44 5.56 15.52 -10.19
N ALA A 45 5.34 14.41 -10.90
CA ALA A 45 4.92 14.41 -12.30
C ALA A 45 3.52 15.03 -12.47
N LEU A 46 2.58 14.69 -11.59
CA LEU A 46 1.23 15.26 -11.59
C LEU A 46 1.26 16.78 -11.31
N SER A 47 2.14 17.23 -10.43
CA SER A 47 2.26 18.64 -10.04
C SER A 47 2.87 19.55 -11.12
N ARG A 48 3.36 19.00 -12.24
CA ARG A 48 3.85 19.79 -13.39
C ARG A 48 2.73 20.46 -14.18
N PHE A 49 1.49 20.02 -13.96
CA PHE A 49 0.31 20.55 -14.66
C PHE A 49 -0.30 21.72 -13.87
N PRO A 50 -0.48 22.91 -14.47
CA PRO A 50 -1.01 24.08 -13.77
C PRO A 50 -2.35 23.83 -13.09
N GLU A 51 -3.25 23.09 -13.75
CA GLU A 51 -4.57 22.76 -13.24
C GLU A 51 -4.52 21.92 -11.95
N VAL A 52 -3.36 21.36 -11.58
CA VAL A 52 -3.13 20.64 -10.33
C VAL A 52 -2.70 21.59 -9.21
N THR A 53 -1.82 22.55 -9.50
CA THR A 53 -1.20 23.44 -8.50
C THR A 53 -1.95 24.76 -8.30
N GLU A 54 -2.80 25.17 -9.23
CA GLU A 54 -3.61 26.40 -9.16
C GLU A 54 -4.49 26.49 -7.91
N ARG A 55 -4.87 25.35 -7.34
CA ARG A 55 -5.76 25.27 -6.19
C ARG A 55 -5.32 24.15 -5.24
N PRO A 56 -5.49 24.33 -3.92
CA PRO A 56 -5.16 23.30 -2.95
C PRO A 56 -5.94 22.01 -3.20
N VAL A 57 -5.33 20.91 -2.77
CA VAL A 57 -5.92 19.58 -2.73
C VAL A 57 -6.42 19.32 -1.31
N ASP A 58 -7.64 18.84 -1.19
CA ASP A 58 -8.30 18.60 0.11
C ASP A 58 -7.86 17.26 0.73
N ALA A 59 -7.51 16.27 -0.10
CA ALA A 59 -7.14 14.94 0.35
C ALA A 59 -6.27 14.18 -0.67
N VAL A 60 -5.42 13.29 -0.17
CA VAL A 60 -4.70 12.28 -0.96
C VAL A 60 -5.13 10.90 -0.47
N MET A 61 -5.58 10.05 -1.39
CA MET A 61 -5.92 8.66 -1.12
C MET A 61 -4.91 7.76 -1.81
N ILE A 62 -4.29 6.83 -1.07
CA ILE A 62 -3.27 5.93 -1.59
C ILE A 62 -3.81 4.49 -1.48
N GLY A 63 -4.02 3.86 -2.62
CA GLY A 63 -4.24 2.43 -2.77
C GLY A 63 -2.95 1.77 -3.23
N THR A 64 -2.65 0.58 -2.69
CA THR A 64 -1.51 -0.21 -3.17
C THR A 64 -1.80 -1.70 -3.08
N THR A 65 -1.28 -2.44 -4.06
CA THR A 65 -1.29 -3.90 -4.09
C THR A 65 -0.03 -4.52 -3.49
N HIS A 66 0.93 -3.72 -3.02
CA HIS A 66 2.22 -4.20 -2.56
C HIS A 66 2.08 -5.17 -1.38
N PHE A 67 1.20 -4.88 -0.42
CA PHE A 67 0.99 -5.74 0.75
C PHE A 67 0.47 -7.13 0.37
N ILE A 68 -0.55 -7.21 -0.50
CA ILE A 68 -1.12 -8.50 -0.87
C ILE A 68 -0.13 -9.31 -1.72
N ASN A 69 0.66 -8.65 -2.58
CA ASN A 69 1.72 -9.30 -3.35
C ASN A 69 2.82 -9.85 -2.44
N ALA A 70 3.25 -9.11 -1.41
CA ALA A 70 4.24 -9.57 -0.45
C ALA A 70 3.79 -10.86 0.25
N VAL A 71 2.51 -10.93 0.66
CA VAL A 71 1.91 -12.12 1.31
C VAL A 71 1.80 -13.30 0.32
N ILE A 72 1.26 -13.06 -0.88
CA ILE A 72 1.08 -14.12 -1.89
C ILE A 72 2.43 -14.69 -2.35
N GLN A 73 3.45 -13.84 -2.50
CA GLN A 73 4.77 -14.24 -2.97
C GLN A 73 5.69 -14.74 -1.85
N GLY A 74 5.33 -14.52 -0.58
CA GLY A 74 6.18 -14.83 0.57
C GLY A 74 7.50 -14.05 0.56
N ARG A 75 7.49 -12.80 0.09
CA ARG A 75 8.69 -11.95 -0.05
C ARG A 75 8.52 -10.63 0.68
N HIS A 76 9.64 -10.04 1.11
CA HIS A 76 9.67 -8.75 1.82
C HIS A 76 8.79 -8.74 3.09
N LEU A 77 8.63 -9.92 3.72
CA LEU A 77 7.90 -10.06 4.98
C LEU A 77 8.89 -9.99 6.15
N ASN A 78 8.48 -9.32 7.22
CA ASN A 78 9.25 -9.29 8.46
C ASN A 78 8.91 -10.50 9.32
N ARG A 79 9.88 -10.96 10.12
CA ARG A 79 9.60 -11.82 11.26
C ARG A 79 8.87 -11.04 12.34
N VAL A 80 7.82 -11.63 12.90
CA VAL A 80 6.94 -11.01 13.88
C VAL A 80 6.77 -11.95 15.06
N GLY A 81 7.02 -11.44 16.26
CA GLY A 81 6.65 -12.11 17.51
C GLY A 81 5.18 -11.90 17.82
N ALA A 82 4.47 -12.96 18.21
CA ALA A 82 3.05 -12.89 18.57
C ALA A 82 2.87 -13.16 20.07
N LEU A 83 2.38 -12.17 20.83
CA LEU A 83 2.02 -12.30 22.24
C LEU A 83 0.50 -12.28 22.40
N ARG A 84 -0.06 -13.33 23.01
CA ARG A 84 -1.50 -13.41 23.33
C ARG A 84 -1.70 -13.76 24.80
N ILE A 85 -2.36 -12.88 25.55
CA ILE A 85 -2.79 -13.12 26.95
C ILE A 85 -4.24 -13.58 26.91
N GLY A 86 -4.49 -14.88 27.11
CA GLY A 86 -5.85 -15.43 26.91
C GLY A 86 -6.13 -16.77 27.58
N LEU A 87 -5.40 -17.12 28.65
CA LEU A 87 -5.70 -18.33 29.40
C LEU A 87 -6.99 -18.15 30.22
N PRO A 88 -7.81 -19.22 30.38
CA PRO A 88 -7.62 -20.56 29.81
C PRO A 88 -8.14 -20.70 28.36
N SER A 89 -8.98 -19.77 27.89
CA SER A 89 -9.73 -19.91 26.61
C SER A 89 -8.87 -20.06 25.36
N GLY A 90 -7.63 -19.55 25.38
CA GLY A 90 -6.67 -19.62 24.28
C GLY A 90 -5.61 -20.71 24.47
N ALA A 91 -5.75 -21.65 25.40
CA ALA A 91 -4.71 -22.65 25.63
C ALA A 91 -4.49 -23.59 24.42
N SER A 92 -5.55 -23.93 23.68
CA SER A 92 -5.52 -24.95 22.62
C SER A 92 -5.07 -24.47 21.24
N LEU A 93 -5.00 -23.15 21.00
CA LEU A 93 -4.74 -22.59 19.67
C LEU A 93 -3.44 -21.77 19.67
N PRO A 94 -2.25 -22.36 19.48
CA PRO A 94 -1.01 -21.59 19.49
C PRO A 94 -1.00 -20.52 18.38
N PRO A 95 -0.16 -19.47 18.49
CA PRO A 95 0.02 -18.51 17.41
C PRO A 95 0.31 -19.20 16.08
N PHE A 96 -0.28 -18.67 14.99
CA PHE A 96 -0.13 -19.18 13.62
C PHE A 96 -0.69 -20.60 13.36
N CYS A 97 -1.50 -21.19 14.24
CA CYS A 97 -1.96 -22.59 14.07
C CYS A 97 -2.74 -22.87 12.78
N ASP A 98 -3.49 -21.89 12.27
CA ASP A 98 -4.31 -22.03 11.06
C ASP A 98 -3.69 -21.32 9.83
N TRP A 99 -2.44 -20.89 9.93
CA TRP A 99 -1.77 -20.22 8.81
C TRP A 99 -1.24 -21.26 7.81
N PRO A 100 -1.15 -20.92 6.51
CA PRO A 100 -0.42 -21.74 5.55
C PRO A 100 1.02 -21.99 6.07
N PRO A 101 1.49 -23.25 6.15
CA PRO A 101 2.77 -23.56 6.79
C PRO A 101 3.94 -22.75 6.23
N ALA A 102 4.03 -22.63 4.90
CA ALA A 102 5.07 -21.85 4.23
C ALA A 102 5.07 -20.38 4.64
N LEU A 103 3.90 -19.76 4.86
CA LEU A 103 3.82 -18.38 5.31
C LEU A 103 4.17 -18.26 6.80
N ALA A 104 3.67 -19.19 7.63
CA ALA A 104 3.96 -19.22 9.05
C ALA A 104 5.47 -19.32 9.33
N ASP A 105 6.17 -20.19 8.60
CA ASP A 105 7.62 -20.39 8.73
C ASP A 105 8.42 -19.13 8.34
N LEU A 106 7.94 -18.36 7.36
CA LEU A 106 8.59 -17.12 6.93
C LEU A 106 8.47 -16.00 7.97
N VAL A 107 7.30 -15.88 8.62
CA VAL A 107 6.97 -14.73 9.47
C VAL A 107 7.13 -14.99 10.96
N ARG A 108 7.22 -16.25 11.41
CA ARG A 108 7.35 -16.56 12.84
C ARG A 108 8.70 -16.06 13.36
N GLY A 109 8.66 -14.99 14.15
CA GLY A 109 9.77 -14.55 14.98
C GLY A 109 9.71 -15.29 16.30
N GLU A 110 10.55 -16.32 16.44
CA GLU A 110 10.84 -16.95 17.74
C GLU A 110 11.74 -16.06 18.59
#